data_AF-A0A8B6DM80-F1
#
_entry.id   AF-A0A8B6DM80-F1
#
_cell.length_a   1.000
_cell.length_b   1.000
_cell.length_c   1.000
_cell.angle_alpha   90.00
_cell.angle_beta   90.00
_cell.angle_gamma   90.00
#
_symmetry.space_group_name_H-M   'P 1'
#
loop_
_entity.id
_entity.type
_entity.pdbx_description
1 polymer ?
#
loop_
_entity_poly.entity_id
_entity_poly.type
_entity_poly.pdbx_seq_one_letter_code
_entity_poly.pdbx_strand_id
1 'polypeptide(L)'
;MQDGYSRDVFNSGFDTKFLCNYCGNILRVPYQNYCGHRFCRACITGLCSDPEIPCPQCSTEGNADEFYSLIRQDQMFPDMVVKREMYSIESKCVNPGCSWRGNFKQYEAHFKECMSQPRLPCTKCDNLIALSKMDNHLINECPMRMMKCKHCGTTMAHRYLETEHEHECPKYPLPCDSCGKNKIPREMVST
;
A
#
# COMPACT_ATOMS: atom_id res chain seq x y z
N MET A 1 2.59 2.87 2.88
CA MET A 1 1.19 3.26 3.20
C MET A 1 1.05 4.74 2.85
N GLN A 2 0.03 5.13 2.10
CA GLN A 2 -0.10 6.51 1.63
C GLN A 2 -0.98 7.32 2.59
N ASP A 3 -0.58 8.56 2.88
CA ASP A 3 -1.32 9.52 3.72
C ASP A 3 -2.59 10.03 2.99
N GLY A 4 -3.12 11.19 3.40
CA GLY A 4 -4.28 11.82 2.76
C GLY A 4 -4.13 12.05 1.25
N TYR A 5 -5.25 12.23 0.56
CA TYR A 5 -5.28 12.63 -0.85
C TYR A 5 -4.89 14.12 -1.00
N SER A 6 -4.16 14.48 -2.07
CA SER A 6 -3.86 15.90 -2.35
C SER A 6 -5.13 16.75 -2.33
N ARG A 7 -5.04 17.96 -1.77
CA ARG A 7 -6.15 18.93 -1.74
C ARG A 7 -6.67 19.29 -3.14
N ASP A 8 -5.82 19.15 -4.15
CA ASP A 8 -6.17 19.42 -5.56
C ASP A 8 -7.08 18.37 -6.18
N VAL A 9 -7.35 17.26 -5.47
CA VAL A 9 -8.30 16.25 -5.93
C VAL A 9 -9.70 16.82 -5.97
N PHE A 10 -10.11 17.60 -4.96
CA PHE A 10 -11.42 18.26 -4.95
C PHE A 10 -11.37 19.58 -5.72
N ASN A 11 -12.50 19.94 -6.34
CA ASN A 11 -12.67 21.28 -6.91
C ASN A 11 -12.61 22.34 -5.79
N SER A 12 -12.16 23.55 -6.12
CA SER A 12 -11.98 24.65 -5.15
C SER A 12 -13.26 24.96 -4.37
N GLY A 13 -13.12 25.35 -3.10
CA GLY A 13 -14.24 25.75 -2.25
C GLY A 13 -14.95 24.60 -1.52
N PHE A 14 -14.34 23.41 -1.48
CA PHE A 14 -14.84 22.31 -0.65
C PHE A 14 -14.68 22.61 0.85
N ASP A 15 -15.56 22.01 1.66
CA ASP A 15 -15.57 22.18 3.11
C ASP A 15 -14.31 21.59 3.77
N THR A 16 -13.65 22.36 4.64
CA THR A 16 -12.45 21.95 5.36
C THR A 16 -12.68 20.75 6.28
N LYS A 17 -13.93 20.39 6.59
CA LYS A 17 -14.29 19.17 7.34
C LYS A 17 -13.79 17.87 6.70
N PHE A 18 -13.45 17.90 5.41
CA PHE A 18 -12.89 16.77 4.66
C PHE A 18 -11.36 16.66 4.77
N LEU A 19 -10.70 17.55 5.53
CA LEU A 19 -9.26 17.54 5.73
C LEU A 19 -8.88 16.75 6.99
N CYS A 20 -7.73 16.09 6.90
CA CYS A 20 -7.11 15.39 8.02
C CYS A 20 -6.43 16.39 8.96
N ASN A 21 -6.71 16.26 10.27
CA ASN A 21 -6.12 17.09 11.32
C ASN A 21 -4.66 16.75 11.67
N TYR A 22 -4.00 15.89 10.88
CA TYR A 22 -2.58 15.57 11.01
C TYR A 22 -1.80 15.97 9.76
N CYS A 23 -2.11 15.36 8.61
CA CYS A 23 -1.40 15.65 7.36
C CYS A 23 -1.93 16.86 6.59
N GLY A 24 -3.05 17.45 7.02
CA GLY A 24 -3.70 18.57 6.35
C GLY A 24 -4.32 18.25 4.98
N ASN A 25 -4.15 17.04 4.46
CA ASN A 25 -4.67 16.60 3.15
C ASN A 25 -6.10 16.07 3.25
N ILE A 26 -6.76 15.84 2.11
CA ILE A 26 -8.11 15.24 2.06
C ILE A 26 -8.06 13.85 2.71
N LEU A 27 -9.06 13.54 3.54
CA LEU A 27 -9.10 12.31 4.33
C LEU A 27 -9.00 11.05 3.44
N ARG A 28 -8.08 10.15 3.77
CA ARG A 28 -7.99 8.80 3.20
C ARG A 28 -8.33 7.77 4.26
N VAL A 29 -9.37 6.98 4.01
CA VAL A 29 -9.96 6.05 4.99
C VAL A 29 -10.20 6.82 6.30
N PRO A 30 -11.21 7.71 6.33
CA PRO A 30 -11.41 8.63 7.44
C PRO A 30 -11.73 7.88 8.74
N TYR A 31 -11.10 8.33 9.82
CA TYR A 31 -11.40 7.97 11.19
C TYR A 31 -11.69 9.24 11.97
N GLN A 32 -12.55 9.13 12.96
CA GLN A 32 -12.90 10.20 13.88
C GLN A 32 -12.47 9.80 15.29
N ASN A 33 -11.94 10.77 16.03
CA ASN A 33 -11.65 10.64 17.45
C ASN A 33 -12.88 10.97 18.30
N TYR A 34 -12.87 10.62 19.58
CA TYR A 34 -13.95 10.98 20.52
C TYR A 34 -14.18 12.49 20.62
N CYS A 35 -13.12 13.32 20.52
CA CYS A 35 -13.27 14.79 20.44
C CYS A 35 -13.98 15.29 19.16
N GLY A 36 -14.20 14.43 18.17
CA GLY A 36 -14.88 14.76 16.92
C GLY A 36 -13.96 15.13 15.75
N HIS A 37 -12.66 15.36 15.98
CA HIS A 37 -11.70 15.62 14.90
C HIS A 37 -11.38 14.38 14.08
N ARG A 38 -11.10 14.61 12.79
CA ARG A 38 -10.96 13.56 11.78
C ARG A 38 -9.52 13.39 11.30
N PHE A 39 -9.15 12.15 11.02
CA PHE A 39 -7.81 11.77 10.57
C PHE A 39 -7.84 10.67 9.52
N CYS A 40 -6.79 10.56 8.72
CA CYS A 40 -6.59 9.40 7.86
C CYS A 40 -6.18 8.19 8.71
N ARG A 41 -6.64 6.99 8.37
CA ARG A 41 -6.19 5.74 9.03
C ARG A 41 -4.66 5.63 9.12
N ALA A 42 -3.96 5.90 8.01
CA ALA A 42 -2.51 5.79 7.96
C ALA A 42 -1.82 6.79 8.91
N CYS A 43 -2.33 8.03 9.00
CA CYS A 43 -1.76 9.08 9.85
C CYS A 43 -1.86 8.73 11.34
N ILE A 44 -2.94 8.08 11.77
CA ILE A 44 -3.13 7.71 13.18
C ILE A 44 -2.49 6.37 13.54
N THR A 45 -2.20 5.51 12.55
CA THR A 45 -1.60 4.20 12.80
C THR A 45 -0.25 4.34 13.52
N GLY A 46 0.52 5.40 13.24
CA GLY A 46 1.76 5.71 13.96
C GLY A 46 1.59 6.48 15.27
N LEU A 47 0.45 7.18 15.46
CA LEU A 47 0.20 8.01 16.65
C LEU A 47 -0.38 7.20 17.80
N CYS A 48 -1.26 6.24 17.50
CA CYS A 48 -1.89 5.39 18.52
C CYS A 48 -0.94 4.40 19.20
N SER A 49 0.35 4.37 18.84
CA SER A 49 1.36 3.53 19.49
C SER A 49 1.85 4.11 20.83
N ASP A 50 1.60 5.39 21.08
CA ASP A 50 1.96 6.09 22.31
C ASP A 50 0.68 6.42 23.12
N PRO A 51 0.61 6.05 24.42
CA PRO A 51 -0.62 6.13 25.20
C PRO A 51 -1.13 7.55 25.50
N GLU A 52 -0.30 8.59 25.35
CA GLU A 52 -0.63 9.96 25.81
C GLU A 52 -0.52 11.02 24.69
N ILE A 53 -0.88 10.69 23.45
CA ILE A 53 -0.86 11.65 22.35
C ILE A 53 -2.12 12.53 22.37
N PRO A 54 -2.04 13.84 22.64
CA PRO A 54 -3.18 14.73 22.53
C PRO A 54 -3.52 15.02 21.06
N CYS A 55 -4.79 15.29 20.80
CA CYS A 55 -5.28 15.76 19.51
C CYS A 55 -4.62 17.12 19.21
N PRO A 56 -3.86 17.23 18.10
CA PRO A 56 -3.17 18.47 17.76
C PRO A 56 -4.17 19.60 17.45
N GLN A 57 -5.32 19.25 16.88
CA GLN A 57 -6.35 20.22 16.54
C GLN A 57 -7.09 20.75 17.77
N CYS A 58 -7.45 19.90 18.74
CA CYS A 58 -8.02 20.38 20.01
C CYS A 58 -7.09 21.34 20.75
N SER A 59 -5.79 21.03 20.72
CA SER A 59 -4.75 21.89 21.32
C SER A 59 -4.69 23.25 20.62
N THR A 60 -4.80 23.26 19.29
CA THR A 60 -4.82 24.49 18.48
C THR A 60 -6.09 25.31 18.72
N GLU A 61 -7.24 24.65 18.91
CA GLU A 61 -8.53 25.28 19.18
C GLU A 61 -8.68 25.74 20.64
N GLY A 62 -7.76 25.34 21.54
CA GLY A 62 -7.82 25.67 22.97
C GLY A 62 -8.97 24.97 23.71
N ASN A 63 -9.50 23.87 23.16
CA ASN A 63 -10.63 23.11 23.70
C ASN A 63 -10.26 21.66 24.05
N ALA A 64 -8.98 21.41 24.29
CA ALA A 64 -8.48 20.09 24.66
C ALA A 64 -9.09 19.62 25.98
N ASP A 65 -9.74 18.46 25.91
CA ASP A 65 -10.26 17.70 27.03
C ASP A 65 -9.33 16.52 27.35
N GLU A 66 -9.03 16.33 28.64
CA GLU A 66 -8.07 15.34 29.14
C GLU A 66 -8.45 13.89 28.77
N PHE A 67 -9.74 13.59 28.60
CA PHE A 67 -10.21 12.24 28.31
C PHE A 67 -10.61 12.04 26.85
N TYR A 68 -11.30 13.01 26.25
CA TYR A 68 -11.85 12.90 24.89
C TYR A 68 -10.87 13.32 23.80
N SER A 69 -9.86 14.13 24.13
CA SER A 69 -8.93 14.66 23.14
C SER A 69 -7.67 13.83 22.96
N LEU A 70 -7.57 12.65 23.59
CA LEU A 70 -6.44 11.75 23.37
C LEU A 70 -6.64 10.93 22.09
N ILE A 71 -5.55 10.70 21.35
CA ILE A 71 -5.53 9.86 20.15
C ILE A 71 -5.12 8.45 20.59
N ARG A 72 -6.11 7.61 20.85
CA ARG A 72 -5.91 6.21 21.27
C ARG A 72 -6.70 5.24 20.42
N GLN A 73 -6.21 4.02 20.28
CA GLN A 73 -6.83 3.02 19.41
C GLN A 73 -8.30 2.72 19.77
N ASP A 74 -8.66 2.77 21.05
CA ASP A 74 -10.01 2.53 21.56
C ASP A 74 -10.97 3.72 21.37
N GLN A 75 -10.45 4.92 21.12
CA GLN A 75 -11.23 6.14 20.90
C GLN A 75 -11.34 6.53 19.42
N MET A 76 -10.73 5.74 18.53
CA MET A 76 -10.67 6.01 17.09
C MET A 76 -11.60 5.07 16.33
N PHE A 77 -12.58 5.64 15.65
CA PHE A 77 -13.60 4.87 14.93
C PHE A 77 -13.67 5.29 13.45
N PRO A 78 -13.95 4.36 12.52
CA PRO A 78 -14.13 4.71 11.11
C PRO A 78 -15.29 5.69 10.91
N ASP A 79 -15.03 6.84 10.29
CA ASP A 79 -16.07 7.84 10.02
C ASP A 79 -16.73 7.56 8.66
N MET A 80 -17.72 6.65 8.70
CA MET A 80 -18.46 6.26 7.50
C MET A 80 -19.45 7.33 7.03
N VAL A 81 -19.75 8.34 7.86
CA VAL A 81 -20.62 9.45 7.48
C VAL A 81 -19.84 10.39 6.58
N VAL A 82 -18.69 10.91 7.04
CA VAL A 82 -17.86 11.80 6.21
C VAL A 82 -17.38 11.11 4.94
N LYS A 83 -17.08 9.81 5.01
CA LYS A 83 -16.71 9.02 3.81
C LYS A 83 -17.80 9.06 2.73
N ARG A 84 -19.07 8.94 3.14
CA ARG A 84 -20.22 8.99 2.22
C ARG A 84 -20.48 10.40 1.70
N GLU A 85 -20.30 11.43 2.54
CA GLU A 85 -20.38 12.82 2.10
C GLU A 85 -19.33 13.14 1.04
N MET A 86 -18.10 12.66 1.22
CA MET A 86 -17.01 12.88 0.27
C MET A 86 -17.30 12.28 -1.11
N TYR A 87 -18.07 11.19 -1.20
CA TYR A 87 -18.29 10.46 -2.46
C TYR A 87 -18.96 11.27 -3.58
N SER A 88 -19.79 12.25 -3.24
CA SER A 88 -20.46 13.10 -4.23
C SER A 88 -19.63 14.31 -4.64
N ILE A 89 -18.51 14.57 -3.98
CA ILE A 89 -17.69 15.75 -4.25
C ILE A 89 -17.05 15.65 -5.63
N GLU A 90 -17.22 16.71 -6.43
CA GLU A 90 -16.55 16.82 -7.73
C GLU A 90 -15.04 16.81 -7.57
N SER A 91 -14.42 15.93 -8.35
CA SER A 91 -13.02 15.58 -8.22
C SER A 91 -12.32 15.53 -9.58
N LYS A 92 -11.02 15.78 -9.55
CA LYS A 92 -10.13 15.71 -10.70
C LYS A 92 -8.89 14.88 -10.40
N CYS A 93 -8.33 14.28 -11.46
CA CYS A 93 -7.03 13.67 -11.33
C CYS A 93 -5.92 14.71 -11.21
N VAL A 94 -5.01 14.48 -10.27
CA VAL A 94 -3.85 15.35 -9.99
C VAL A 94 -2.60 14.89 -10.74
N ASN A 95 -2.63 13.73 -11.39
CA ASN A 95 -1.50 13.25 -12.16
C ASN A 95 -1.35 14.08 -13.46
N PRO A 96 -0.16 14.62 -13.75
CA PRO A 96 0.10 15.35 -14.99
C PRO A 96 -0.29 14.52 -16.22
N GLY A 97 -0.96 15.14 -17.18
CA GLY A 97 -1.44 14.48 -18.40
C GLY A 97 -2.72 13.65 -18.23
N CYS A 98 -3.31 13.57 -17.03
CA CYS A 98 -4.61 12.95 -16.84
C CYS A 98 -5.75 13.97 -16.90
N SER A 99 -6.63 13.84 -17.89
CA SER A 99 -7.82 14.67 -18.04
C SER A 99 -9.05 14.16 -17.26
N TRP A 100 -8.91 13.08 -16.48
CA TRP A 100 -10.03 12.47 -15.78
C TRP A 100 -10.70 13.45 -14.80
N ARG A 101 -12.04 13.47 -14.82
CA ARG A 101 -12.93 14.23 -13.93
C ARG A 101 -14.12 13.35 -13.57
N GLY A 102 -14.70 13.54 -12.40
CA GLY A 102 -15.87 12.80 -11.94
C GLY A 102 -16.17 13.09 -10.47
N ASN A 103 -17.00 12.27 -9.82
CA ASN A 103 -17.16 12.38 -8.37
C ASN A 103 -16.07 11.59 -7.63
N PHE A 104 -15.89 11.87 -6.34
CA PHE A 104 -14.81 11.25 -5.56
C PHE A 104 -14.93 9.72 -5.44
N LYS A 105 -16.15 9.18 -5.41
CA LYS A 105 -16.35 7.72 -5.41
C LYS A 105 -15.71 7.08 -6.64
N GLN A 106 -15.88 7.69 -7.80
CA GLN A 106 -15.23 7.25 -9.04
C GLN A 106 -13.72 7.56 -9.03
N TYR A 107 -13.31 8.66 -8.40
CA TYR A 107 -11.89 9.01 -8.26
C TYR A 107 -11.11 7.94 -7.50
N GLU A 108 -11.65 7.38 -6.40
CA GLU A 108 -10.95 6.33 -5.65
C GLU A 108 -10.68 5.08 -6.50
N ALA A 109 -11.58 4.74 -7.42
CA ALA A 109 -11.37 3.67 -8.39
C ALA A 109 -10.33 4.09 -9.45
N HIS A 110 -10.50 5.27 -10.06
CA HIS A 110 -9.57 5.81 -11.05
C HIS A 110 -8.14 5.90 -10.52
N PHE A 111 -7.94 6.36 -9.29
CA PHE A 111 -6.62 6.57 -8.70
C PHE A 111 -5.78 5.31 -8.65
N LYS A 112 -6.39 4.12 -8.56
CA LYS A 112 -5.65 2.83 -8.55
C LYS A 112 -5.20 2.39 -9.94
N GLU A 113 -5.87 2.89 -10.98
CA GLU A 113 -5.73 2.42 -12.37
C GLU A 113 -5.24 3.51 -13.33
N CYS A 114 -5.03 4.73 -12.82
CA CYS A 114 -4.68 5.89 -13.63
C CYS A 114 -3.38 5.65 -14.42
N MET A 115 -3.49 5.64 -15.75
CA MET A 115 -2.35 5.36 -16.63
C MET A 115 -1.25 6.42 -16.59
N SER A 116 -1.61 7.66 -16.22
CA SER A 116 -0.70 8.80 -16.06
C SER A 116 -0.01 8.83 -14.70
N GLN A 117 -0.14 7.78 -13.88
CA GLN A 117 0.61 7.70 -12.63
C GLN A 117 2.12 7.76 -12.88
N PRO A 118 2.88 8.46 -12.01
CA PRO A 118 4.33 8.44 -12.05
C PRO A 118 4.84 7.00 -12.04
N ARG A 119 5.78 6.72 -12.94
CA ARG A 119 6.53 5.47 -12.97
C ARG A 119 7.94 5.73 -12.45
N LEU A 120 8.38 4.92 -11.50
CA LEU A 120 9.72 4.99 -10.94
C LEU A 120 10.46 3.69 -11.27
N PRO A 121 11.80 3.74 -11.45
CA PRO A 121 12.58 2.53 -11.61
C PRO A 121 12.51 1.70 -10.32
N CYS A 122 12.32 0.39 -10.48
CA CYS A 122 12.41 -0.56 -9.38
C CYS A 122 13.84 -0.64 -8.88
N THR A 123 14.05 -0.53 -7.56
CA THR A 123 15.38 -0.55 -6.92
C THR A 123 16.12 -1.88 -7.04
N LYS A 124 15.46 -2.94 -7.54
CA LYS A 124 16.05 -4.28 -7.69
C LYS A 124 16.26 -4.70 -9.14
N CYS A 125 15.37 -4.28 -10.05
CA CYS A 125 15.39 -4.75 -11.44
C CYS A 125 15.31 -3.63 -12.49
N ASP A 126 15.34 -2.36 -12.05
CA ASP A 126 15.36 -1.15 -12.87
C ASP A 126 14.15 -0.92 -13.80
N ASN A 127 13.22 -1.87 -13.88
CA ASN A 127 11.98 -1.71 -14.64
C ASN A 127 11.16 -0.52 -14.11
N LEU A 128 10.56 0.25 -15.02
CA LEU A 128 9.68 1.36 -14.68
C LEU A 128 8.30 0.86 -14.23
N ILE A 129 8.01 0.98 -12.95
CA ILE A 129 6.76 0.52 -12.34
C ILE A 129 5.94 1.72 -11.85
N ALA A 130 4.62 1.69 -12.08
CA ALA A 130 3.72 2.71 -11.53
C ALA A 130 3.83 2.71 -10.00
N LEU A 131 3.92 3.91 -9.39
CA LEU A 131 4.15 4.04 -7.95
C LEU A 131 3.15 3.24 -7.10
N SER A 132 1.88 3.23 -7.51
CA SER A 132 0.78 2.49 -6.86
C SER A 132 0.97 0.96 -6.89
N LYS A 133 1.75 0.44 -7.84
CA LYS A 133 2.00 -0.99 -8.06
C LYS A 133 3.37 -1.44 -7.54
N MET A 134 4.21 -0.54 -7.05
CA MET A 134 5.59 -0.86 -6.64
C MET A 134 5.64 -1.90 -5.51
N ASP A 135 4.79 -1.78 -4.49
CA ASP A 135 4.76 -2.75 -3.37
C ASP A 135 4.40 -4.15 -3.87
N ASN A 136 3.33 -4.27 -4.68
CA ASN A 136 2.93 -5.55 -5.27
C ASN A 136 4.01 -6.11 -6.20
N HIS A 137 4.64 -5.24 -7.00
CA HIS A 137 5.76 -5.64 -7.84
C HIS A 137 6.88 -6.25 -7.01
N LEU A 138 7.36 -5.57 -5.97
CA LEU A 138 8.49 -6.05 -5.15
C LEU A 138 8.20 -7.40 -4.48
N ILE A 139 6.96 -7.66 -4.08
CA ILE A 139 6.55 -8.87 -3.38
C ILE A 139 6.27 -10.03 -4.35
N ASN A 140 5.51 -9.76 -5.43
CA ASN A 140 4.88 -10.81 -6.22
C ASN A 140 5.41 -10.92 -7.66
N GLU A 141 5.88 -9.83 -8.26
CA GLU A 141 6.14 -9.78 -9.71
C GLU A 141 7.62 -9.57 -10.06
N CYS A 142 8.39 -8.98 -9.15
CA CYS A 142 9.76 -8.56 -9.42
C CYS A 142 10.61 -9.77 -9.77
N PRO A 143 11.33 -9.78 -10.90
CA PRO A 143 12.19 -10.91 -11.28
C PRO A 143 13.38 -11.07 -10.33
N MET A 144 13.73 -10.01 -9.60
CA MET A 144 14.81 -9.99 -8.62
C MET A 144 14.28 -10.19 -7.19
N ARG A 145 13.02 -10.61 -7.01
CA ARG A 145 12.52 -11.03 -5.69
C ARG A 145 13.19 -12.33 -5.26
N MET A 146 13.47 -12.45 -3.97
CA MET A 146 14.14 -13.62 -3.41
C MET A 146 13.14 -14.72 -3.10
N MET A 147 13.34 -15.89 -3.68
CA MET A 147 12.46 -17.05 -3.55
C MET A 147 13.27 -18.26 -3.08
N LYS A 148 12.63 -19.11 -2.27
CA LYS A 148 13.21 -20.37 -1.80
C LYS A 148 12.94 -21.46 -2.83
N CYS A 149 13.98 -22.14 -3.29
CA CYS A 149 13.82 -23.32 -4.14
C CYS A 149 13.06 -24.42 -3.39
N LYS A 150 12.01 -24.98 -4.02
CA LYS A 150 11.19 -26.07 -3.45
C LYS A 150 11.94 -27.39 -3.26
N HIS A 151 13.09 -27.55 -3.93
CA HIS A 151 13.88 -28.79 -3.93
C HIS A 151 15.07 -28.72 -2.98
N CYS A 152 15.96 -27.74 -3.15
CA CYS A 152 17.17 -27.62 -2.34
C CYS A 152 17.00 -26.72 -1.11
N GLY A 153 15.98 -25.87 -1.09
CA GLY A 153 15.75 -24.92 -0.01
C GLY A 153 16.63 -23.67 -0.03
N THR A 154 17.53 -23.51 -1.00
CA THR A 154 18.35 -22.31 -1.17
C THR A 154 17.50 -21.13 -1.63
N THR A 155 17.76 -19.95 -1.06
CA THR A 155 17.10 -18.70 -1.46
C THR A 155 17.92 -17.97 -2.51
N MET A 156 17.28 -17.58 -3.61
CA MET A 156 17.92 -16.89 -4.74
C MET A 156 16.91 -16.02 -5.49
N ALA A 157 17.37 -15.19 -6.43
CA ALA A 157 16.50 -14.37 -7.25
C ALA A 157 15.57 -15.24 -8.12
N HIS A 158 14.30 -14.86 -8.23
CA HIS A 158 13.29 -15.59 -9.00
C HIS A 158 13.71 -15.83 -10.46
N ARG A 159 14.31 -14.84 -11.13
CA ARG A 159 14.83 -14.99 -12.49
C ARG A 159 15.81 -16.16 -12.59
N TYR A 160 16.82 -16.20 -11.72
CA TYR A 160 17.81 -17.29 -11.73
C TYR A 160 17.17 -18.63 -11.32
N LEU A 161 16.21 -18.60 -10.39
CA LEU A 161 15.46 -19.79 -9.99
C LEU A 161 14.70 -20.43 -11.18
N GLU A 162 14.11 -19.61 -12.05
CA GLU A 162 13.34 -20.06 -13.23
C GLU A 162 14.20 -20.43 -14.43
N THR A 163 15.32 -19.73 -14.68
CA THR A 163 16.09 -19.93 -15.93
C THR A 163 17.26 -20.91 -15.79
N GLU A 164 18.02 -20.83 -14.69
CA GLU A 164 19.28 -21.59 -14.57
C GLU A 164 19.19 -22.65 -13.47
N HIS A 165 18.66 -22.28 -12.29
CA HIS A 165 18.78 -23.12 -11.11
C HIS A 165 18.14 -24.49 -11.29
N GLU A 166 17.03 -24.59 -12.04
CA GLU A 166 16.35 -25.87 -12.28
C GLU A 166 17.30 -26.92 -12.89
N HIS A 167 18.15 -26.49 -13.81
CA HIS A 167 19.11 -27.34 -14.51
C HIS A 167 20.33 -27.71 -13.65
N GLU A 168 20.63 -26.91 -12.63
CA GLU A 168 21.80 -27.07 -11.75
C GLU A 168 21.43 -27.58 -10.35
N CYS A 169 20.14 -27.60 -10.01
CA CYS A 169 19.70 -27.87 -8.66
C CYS A 169 20.03 -29.32 -8.26
N PRO A 170 20.82 -29.54 -7.18
CA PRO A 170 21.30 -30.86 -6.79
C PRO A 170 20.16 -31.77 -6.32
N LYS A 171 19.10 -31.17 -5.77
CA LYS A 171 17.90 -31.88 -5.29
C LYS A 171 16.77 -31.91 -6.31
N TYR A 172 17.00 -31.47 -7.55
CA TYR A 172 16.00 -31.54 -8.60
C TYR A 172 15.67 -33.00 -8.92
N PRO A 173 14.39 -33.38 -8.99
CA PRO A 173 14.00 -34.75 -9.28
C PRO A 173 14.19 -35.08 -10.77
N LEU A 174 15.03 -36.06 -11.06
CA LEU A 174 15.23 -36.61 -12.40
C LEU A 174 14.54 -37.98 -12.56
N PRO A 175 14.21 -38.38 -13.80
CA PRO A 175 13.84 -39.75 -14.13
C PRO A 175 15.05 -40.68 -14.05
N CYS A 176 14.82 -41.94 -13.66
CA CYS A 176 15.83 -42.99 -13.72
C CYS A 176 15.96 -43.57 -15.14
N ASP A 177 17.15 -43.55 -15.72
CA ASP A 177 17.39 -44.06 -17.08
C ASP A 177 17.12 -45.57 -17.22
N SER A 178 17.34 -46.35 -16.15
CA SER A 178 17.22 -47.81 -16.20
C SER A 178 15.83 -48.35 -15.89
N CYS A 179 14.98 -47.60 -15.17
CA CYS A 179 13.67 -48.10 -14.74
C CYS A 179 12.51 -47.10 -14.92
N GLY A 180 12.78 -45.89 -15.40
CA GLY A 180 11.77 -44.85 -15.65
C GLY A 180 11.12 -44.25 -14.40
N LYS A 181 11.57 -44.62 -13.18
CA LYS A 181 11.03 -44.03 -11.94
C LYS A 181 11.42 -42.57 -11.83
N ASN A 182 10.40 -41.72 -11.66
CA ASN A 182 10.57 -40.29 -11.36
C ASN A 182 10.88 -40.10 -9.86
N LYS A 183 11.64 -39.03 -9.53
CA LYS A 183 11.99 -38.55 -8.16
C LYS A 183 13.36 -38.94 -7.61
N ILE A 184 14.36 -39.26 -8.44
CA ILE A 184 15.74 -39.39 -7.93
C ILE A 184 16.36 -37.98 -7.87
N PRO A 185 16.85 -37.51 -6.70
CA PRO A 185 17.60 -36.26 -6.64
C PRO A 185 18.81 -36.30 -7.59
N ARG A 186 19.05 -35.25 -8.36
CA ARG A 186 20.17 -35.16 -9.34
C ARG A 186 21.51 -35.59 -8.75
N GLU A 187 21.80 -35.20 -7.50
CA GLU A 187 23.03 -35.58 -6.79
C GLU A 187 23.20 -37.09 -6.60
N MET A 188 22.10 -37.86 -6.61
CA MET A 188 22.10 -39.33 -6.49
C MET A 188 22.16 -40.06 -7.84
N VAL A 189 22.01 -39.35 -8.95
CA VAL A 189 22.17 -39.91 -10.33
C VAL A 189 23.63 -39.79 -10.79
N SER A 190 24.44 -38.99 -10.10
CA SER A 190 25.86 -38.81 -10.39
C SER A 190 26.72 -39.86 -9.67
N THR A 191 26.62 -41.13 -10.06
CA THR A 191 27.68 -42.16 -10.04
C THR A 191 27.26 -43.32 -10.93
#